data_AF-A0A239QL63-F1
#
_entry.id   AF-A0A239QL63-F1
#
_cell.length_a   1.000
_cell.length_b   1.000
_cell.length_c   1.000
_cell.angle_alpha   90.00
_cell.angle_beta   90.00
_cell.angle_gamma   90.00
#
_symmetry.space_group_name_H-M   'P 1'
#
loop_
_entity.id
_entity.type
_entity.pdbx_description
1 polymer ?
#
loop_
_entity_poly.entity_id
_entity_poly.type
_entity_poly.pdbx_seq_one_letter_code
_entity_poly.pdbx_strand_id
1 'polypeptide(L)'
;MKSRKIICFCILTLVMMISVNNILAETAGTGVMEFNAENAVIIEPGNQLFCYDVTYRNFHKAYTPEMFNASGVKSKEYQKVDGREIEDWYRFEFQDGCELYIPSGQSLMYGDARMEYYSQVLTYLQWDLGTMECTDMEGFSLEEAREKADALIAVLDIDDLEPDLAVSLSHEDLSRITKEMREAFAGEPKVKYFDSFTKDIDAYYLTYRQVLNGIKTAGMPQVAVVVTRDGIASLELSCVIDRVNETTPLTKTLSREEATELCSGKYRNEFKSLPENMRITNEIAEISVAHFFEFDEDGTDEYHAGVFPCWFFKGEQTRFADEAEIGVSPIRDLYRIPDGHWFYGD
;
A
#
# COMPACT_ATOMS: atom_id res chain seq x y z
N MET A 1 -25.96 13.97 14.34
CA MET A 1 -26.06 12.48 14.26
C MET A 1 -25.28 11.95 13.04
N LYS A 2 -24.01 12.34 12.87
CA LYS A 2 -23.23 12.16 11.62
C LYS A 2 -21.77 11.67 11.82
N SER A 3 -21.43 11.03 12.94
CA SER A 3 -20.06 10.52 13.20
C SER A 3 -20.05 9.01 13.48
N ARG A 4 -20.53 8.20 12.52
CA ARG A 4 -20.54 6.72 12.63
C ARG A 4 -20.02 6.01 11.37
N LYS A 5 -19.47 6.73 10.39
CA LYS A 5 -19.06 6.12 9.12
C LYS A 5 -17.61 5.63 9.08
N ILE A 6 -16.69 6.28 9.78
CA ILE A 6 -15.24 6.00 9.65
C ILE A 6 -14.80 4.79 10.51
N ILE A 7 -15.40 4.57 11.68
CA ILE A 7 -15.06 3.44 12.59
C ILE A 7 -15.39 2.06 11.98
N CYS A 8 -16.18 1.99 10.90
CA CYS A 8 -16.51 0.73 10.25
C CYS A 8 -15.41 0.18 9.32
N PHE A 9 -14.39 0.98 8.95
CA PHE A 9 -13.37 0.56 7.99
C PHE A 9 -12.45 -0.52 8.58
N CYS A 10 -11.96 -0.34 9.83
CA CYS A 10 -11.08 -1.30 10.49
C CYS A 10 -11.76 -2.63 10.86
N ILE A 11 -13.08 -2.64 11.03
CA ILE A 11 -13.83 -3.85 11.43
C ILE A 11 -14.13 -4.74 10.20
N LEU A 12 -14.27 -4.16 9.00
CA LEU A 12 -14.52 -4.96 7.79
C LEU A 12 -13.28 -5.74 7.35
N THR A 13 -12.08 -5.13 7.44
CA THR A 13 -10.80 -5.80 7.14
C THR A 13 -10.55 -6.98 8.07
N LEU A 14 -10.88 -6.83 9.36
CA LEU A 14 -10.73 -7.88 10.36
C LEU A 14 -11.70 -9.08 10.13
N VAL A 15 -12.91 -8.82 9.65
CA VAL A 15 -13.91 -9.87 9.37
C VAL A 15 -13.60 -10.62 8.08
N MET A 16 -12.99 -9.97 7.08
CA MET A 16 -12.53 -10.66 5.86
C MET A 16 -11.35 -11.61 6.14
N MET A 17 -10.43 -11.27 7.06
CA MET A 17 -9.31 -12.15 7.45
C MET A 17 -9.74 -13.41 8.24
N ILE A 18 -10.79 -13.33 9.07
CA ILE A 18 -11.22 -14.46 9.93
C ILE A 18 -12.03 -15.51 9.14
N SER A 19 -12.62 -15.12 8.01
CA SER A 19 -13.56 -15.97 7.25
C SER A 19 -12.87 -17.00 6.35
N VAL A 20 -11.62 -16.75 5.93
CA VAL A 20 -10.88 -17.62 4.99
C VAL A 20 -10.05 -18.70 5.70
N ASN A 21 -9.72 -18.52 6.98
CA ASN A 21 -8.77 -19.40 7.70
C ASN A 21 -9.39 -20.60 8.47
N ASN A 22 -10.72 -20.75 8.51
CA ASN A 22 -11.38 -21.72 9.42
C ASN A 22 -11.95 -22.99 8.77
N ILE A 23 -11.55 -23.33 7.54
CA ILE A 23 -11.87 -24.63 6.96
C ILE A 23 -10.54 -25.30 6.64
N LEU A 24 -10.03 -26.11 7.56
CA LEU A 24 -9.15 -27.27 7.32
C LEU A 24 -8.73 -27.86 8.68
N ALA A 25 -9.62 -28.67 9.26
CA ALA A 25 -9.26 -29.53 10.38
C ALA A 25 -9.22 -31.00 9.89
N GLU A 26 -8.05 -31.60 10.13
CA GLU A 26 -7.82 -33.03 10.31
C GLU A 26 -8.09 -34.00 9.14
N THR A 27 -7.18 -33.98 8.17
CA THR A 27 -6.54 -35.20 7.62
C THR A 27 -5.13 -34.85 7.15
N ALA A 28 -4.11 -35.53 7.69
CA ALA A 28 -2.75 -35.43 7.14
C ALA A 28 -2.72 -36.16 5.78
N GLY A 29 -2.92 -35.41 4.70
CA GLY A 29 -2.77 -35.91 3.33
C GLY A 29 -1.36 -35.71 2.79
N THR A 30 -1.04 -36.38 1.70
CA THR A 30 0.19 -36.21 0.92
C THR A 30 0.10 -35.08 -0.10
N GLY A 31 -0.68 -34.03 0.18
CA GLY A 31 -0.78 -32.88 -0.71
C GLY A 31 0.61 -32.30 -1.03
N VAL A 32 0.77 -31.76 -2.23
CA VAL A 32 2.08 -31.32 -2.74
C VAL A 32 2.20 -29.80 -2.60
N MET A 33 3.33 -29.34 -2.07
CA MET A 33 3.70 -27.94 -2.11
C MET A 33 4.99 -27.76 -2.91
N GLU A 34 4.93 -26.89 -3.92
CA GLU A 34 6.04 -26.51 -4.77
C GLU A 34 6.42 -25.06 -4.51
N PHE A 35 7.73 -24.81 -4.46
CA PHE A 35 8.29 -23.47 -4.34
C PHE A 35 9.32 -23.30 -5.44
N ASN A 36 9.11 -22.33 -6.32
CA ASN A 36 9.96 -22.06 -7.45
C ASN A 36 10.43 -20.60 -7.42
N ALA A 37 11.74 -20.41 -7.41
CA ALA A 37 12.38 -19.11 -7.52
C ALA A 37 13.48 -19.10 -8.59
N GLU A 38 13.58 -20.15 -9.41
CA GLU A 38 14.67 -20.31 -10.38
C GLU A 38 14.62 -19.26 -11.49
N ASN A 39 13.42 -18.79 -11.83
CA ASN A 39 13.18 -17.79 -12.88
C ASN A 39 12.97 -16.38 -12.33
N ALA A 40 13.15 -16.17 -11.01
CA ALA A 40 12.94 -14.86 -10.42
C ALA A 40 13.93 -13.83 -10.98
N VAL A 41 13.43 -12.64 -11.30
CA VAL A 41 14.28 -11.48 -11.58
C VAL A 41 14.96 -11.09 -10.28
N ILE A 42 16.30 -11.00 -10.30
CA ILE A 42 17.08 -10.69 -9.11
C ILE A 42 17.60 -9.26 -9.20
N ILE A 43 17.27 -8.45 -8.19
CA ILE A 43 17.72 -7.06 -8.07
C ILE A 43 18.61 -6.97 -6.82
N GLU A 44 19.92 -7.11 -7.04
CA GLU A 44 20.93 -6.99 -6.00
C GLU A 44 21.18 -5.51 -5.64
N PRO A 45 21.51 -5.19 -4.37
CA PRO A 45 21.89 -3.85 -4.00
C PRO A 45 23.24 -3.50 -4.63
N GLY A 46 23.30 -2.40 -5.37
CA GLY A 46 24.55 -1.91 -5.97
C GLY A 46 25.54 -1.31 -4.96
N ASN A 47 25.08 -1.08 -3.72
CA ASN A 47 25.80 -0.35 -2.67
C ASN A 47 25.88 -1.16 -1.37
N GLN A 48 26.74 -0.71 -0.45
CA GLN A 48 26.76 -1.21 0.93
C GLN A 48 25.40 -0.98 1.61
N LEU A 49 24.92 -1.98 2.35
CA LEU A 49 23.66 -1.92 3.08
C LEU A 49 23.84 -1.27 4.46
N PHE A 50 22.82 -0.52 4.90
CA PHE A 50 22.80 0.18 6.19
C PHE A 50 21.45 -0.01 6.87
N CYS A 51 21.46 -0.01 8.20
CA CYS A 51 20.26 0.35 8.98
C CYS A 51 20.26 1.86 9.25
N TYR A 52 19.06 2.42 9.40
CA TYR A 52 18.84 3.83 9.68
C TYR A 52 17.86 3.98 10.84
N ASP A 53 17.97 5.08 11.55
CA ASP A 53 16.87 5.59 12.37
C ASP A 53 16.27 6.79 11.64
N VAL A 54 14.97 6.80 11.36
CA VAL A 54 14.34 7.89 10.62
C VAL A 54 13.32 8.62 11.48
N THR A 55 13.21 9.93 11.26
CA THR A 55 12.06 10.71 11.74
C THR A 55 11.09 10.92 10.60
N TYR A 56 9.79 10.78 10.88
CA TYR A 56 8.75 11.17 9.94
C TYR A 56 8.34 12.64 10.11
N ARG A 57 7.95 13.23 9.00
CA ARG A 57 7.42 14.59 8.94
C ARG A 57 6.09 14.64 9.67
N ASN A 58 5.97 15.53 10.65
CA ASN A 58 4.72 15.77 11.35
C ASN A 58 3.79 16.66 10.51
N PHE A 59 2.76 16.07 9.90
CA PHE A 59 1.86 16.75 8.97
C PHE A 59 1.01 17.85 9.60
N HIS A 60 0.70 17.78 10.90
CA HIS A 60 0.02 18.87 11.61
C HIS A 60 0.87 20.15 11.69
N LYS A 61 2.19 20.00 11.66
CA LYS A 61 3.15 21.11 11.76
C LYS A 61 3.65 21.54 10.39
N ALA A 62 3.86 20.58 9.48
CA ALA A 62 4.48 20.82 8.19
C ALA A 62 3.52 21.46 7.18
N TYR A 63 2.22 21.15 7.24
CA TYR A 63 1.30 21.50 6.18
C TYR A 63 0.16 22.41 6.63
N THR A 64 -0.15 23.40 5.79
CA THR A 64 -1.29 24.29 5.97
C THR A 64 -2.29 24.13 4.82
N PRO A 65 -3.59 24.43 5.04
CA PRO A 65 -4.60 24.28 3.99
C PRO A 65 -4.29 25.05 2.71
N GLU A 66 -3.62 26.20 2.81
CA GLU A 66 -3.27 27.07 1.68
C GLU A 66 -2.26 26.42 0.73
N MET A 67 -1.50 25.44 1.20
CA MET A 67 -0.57 24.66 0.35
C MET A 67 -1.31 23.74 -0.62
N PHE A 68 -2.52 23.32 -0.29
CA PHE A 68 -3.31 22.40 -1.12
C PHE A 68 -4.29 23.12 -2.04
N ASN A 69 -4.86 24.23 -1.58
CA ASN A 69 -5.97 24.85 -2.30
C ASN A 69 -6.10 26.36 -2.08
N ALA A 70 -6.01 27.11 -3.18
CA ALA A 70 -6.07 28.57 -3.18
C ALA A 70 -7.49 29.15 -3.03
N SER A 71 -8.55 28.33 -3.14
CA SER A 71 -9.95 28.79 -2.97
C SER A 71 -10.27 29.20 -1.52
N GLY A 72 -9.41 28.81 -0.57
CA GLY A 72 -9.55 29.12 0.84
C GLY A 72 -10.48 28.18 1.60
N VAL A 73 -10.32 28.14 2.91
CA VAL A 73 -11.07 27.24 3.79
C VAL A 73 -12.49 27.76 4.03
N LYS A 74 -13.48 26.94 3.68
CA LYS A 74 -14.90 27.15 3.97
C LYS A 74 -15.26 26.72 5.39
N SER A 75 -14.78 25.56 5.83
CA SER A 75 -15.04 25.05 7.18
C SER A 75 -13.85 24.28 7.74
N LYS A 76 -13.71 24.29 9.07
CA LYS A 76 -12.68 23.56 9.80
C LYS A 76 -13.32 22.76 10.92
N GLU A 77 -13.04 21.47 10.96
CA GLU A 77 -13.38 20.58 12.05
C GLU A 77 -12.09 20.12 12.75
N TYR A 78 -12.14 20.08 14.07
CA TYR A 78 -11.06 19.57 14.91
C TYR A 78 -11.71 18.71 15.99
N GLN A 79 -11.18 17.52 16.21
CA GLN A 79 -11.57 16.71 17.35
C GLN A 79 -10.33 16.16 18.03
N LYS A 80 -10.28 16.47 19.32
CA LYS A 80 -9.38 15.87 20.28
C LYS A 80 -9.99 14.58 20.80
N VAL A 81 -9.27 13.46 20.70
CA VAL A 81 -9.73 12.19 21.25
C VAL A 81 -9.20 12.07 22.68
N ASP A 82 -10.01 12.43 23.67
CA ASP A 82 -9.60 12.30 25.08
C ASP A 82 -9.57 10.81 25.49
N GLY A 83 -8.43 10.37 26.04
CA GLY A 83 -8.35 9.18 26.90
C GLY A 83 -7.51 7.99 26.39
N ARG A 84 -6.94 8.05 25.18
CA ARG A 84 -5.84 7.20 24.68
C ARG A 84 -5.05 8.01 23.66
N GLU A 85 -3.78 7.65 23.43
CA GLU A 85 -2.83 8.20 22.45
C GLU A 85 -3.32 8.06 21.00
N ILE A 86 -4.49 8.61 20.69
CA ILE A 86 -4.98 8.76 19.32
C ILE A 86 -4.98 10.26 19.07
N GLU A 87 -4.27 10.62 18.02
CA GLU A 87 -3.86 11.98 17.71
C GLU A 87 -5.04 12.88 17.39
N ASP A 88 -4.81 14.18 17.61
CA ASP A 88 -5.69 15.24 17.17
C ASP A 88 -5.96 15.11 15.66
N TRP A 89 -7.23 15.04 15.24
CA TRP A 89 -7.54 15.05 13.81
C TRP A 89 -8.09 16.38 13.35
N TYR A 90 -7.69 16.78 12.14
CA TYR A 90 -8.15 17.99 11.47
C TYR A 90 -8.85 17.65 10.17
N ARG A 91 -9.94 18.34 9.87
CA ARG A 91 -10.58 18.32 8.55
C ARG A 91 -10.86 19.74 8.11
N PHE A 92 -10.53 20.05 6.87
CA PHE A 92 -10.78 21.33 6.23
C PHE A 92 -11.61 21.08 4.97
N GLU A 93 -12.70 21.83 4.82
CA GLU A 93 -13.48 21.88 3.59
C GLU A 93 -13.13 23.19 2.87
N PHE A 94 -12.83 23.12 1.58
CA PHE A 94 -12.50 24.29 0.76
C PHE A 94 -13.73 24.86 0.04
N GLN A 95 -13.61 26.08 -0.51
CA GLN A 95 -14.73 26.73 -1.19
C GLN A 95 -15.15 26.03 -2.49
N ASP A 96 -14.21 25.36 -3.15
CA ASP A 96 -14.46 24.57 -4.37
C ASP A 96 -14.98 23.15 -4.09
N GLY A 97 -15.16 22.79 -2.82
CA GLY A 97 -15.66 21.48 -2.40
C GLY A 97 -14.59 20.40 -2.24
N CYS A 98 -13.30 20.73 -2.39
CA CYS A 98 -12.23 19.83 -1.95
C CYS A 98 -12.20 19.70 -0.43
N GLU A 99 -11.60 18.61 0.05
CA GLU A 99 -11.37 18.36 1.46
C GLU A 99 -9.91 18.01 1.73
N LEU A 100 -9.38 18.50 2.85
CA LEU A 100 -8.10 18.09 3.43
C LEU A 100 -8.38 17.45 4.78
N TYR A 101 -7.93 16.21 4.96
CA TYR A 101 -8.07 15.43 6.18
C TYR A 101 -6.70 15.04 6.71
N ILE A 102 -6.40 15.40 7.96
CA ILE A 102 -5.15 15.05 8.65
C ILE A 102 -5.54 14.21 9.86
N PRO A 103 -5.70 12.87 9.70
CA PRO A 103 -6.08 11.96 10.78
C PRO A 103 -5.00 11.79 11.84
N SER A 104 -3.74 11.96 11.46
CA SER A 104 -2.57 11.79 12.32
C SER A 104 -1.41 12.65 11.83
N GLY A 105 -0.36 12.79 12.62
CA GLY A 105 0.87 13.48 12.26
C GLY A 105 1.64 12.76 11.16
N GLN A 106 1.31 11.52 10.81
CA GLN A 106 1.99 10.73 9.77
C GLN A 106 1.10 10.37 8.58
N SER A 107 -0.19 10.76 8.59
CA SER A 107 -1.12 10.47 7.50
C SER A 107 -1.97 11.69 7.15
N LEU A 108 -2.14 11.92 5.85
CA LEU A 108 -2.91 13.03 5.30
C LEU A 108 -3.60 12.58 4.02
N MET A 109 -4.83 13.03 3.83
CA MET A 109 -5.60 12.83 2.60
C MET A 109 -6.09 14.18 2.09
N TYR A 110 -6.01 14.41 0.78
CA TYR A 110 -6.54 15.60 0.12
C TYR A 110 -7.22 15.21 -1.20
N GLY A 111 -8.37 15.78 -1.51
CA GLY A 111 -9.00 15.53 -2.80
C GLY A 111 -10.37 16.18 -2.93
N ASP A 112 -10.98 15.98 -4.09
CA ASP A 112 -12.35 16.43 -4.33
C ASP A 112 -13.37 15.38 -3.88
N ALA A 113 -14.65 15.60 -4.22
CA ALA A 113 -15.74 14.67 -3.89
C ALA A 113 -15.52 13.24 -4.42
N ARG A 114 -14.58 13.03 -5.35
CA ARG A 114 -14.24 11.73 -5.93
C ARG A 114 -13.22 10.94 -5.12
N MET A 115 -12.51 11.56 -4.19
CA MET A 115 -11.49 10.92 -3.34
C MET A 115 -12.01 9.61 -2.71
N GLU A 116 -13.20 9.64 -2.11
CA GLU A 116 -13.84 8.47 -1.49
C GLU A 116 -14.15 7.36 -2.51
N TYR A 117 -14.55 7.72 -3.74
CA TYR A 117 -14.82 6.72 -4.79
C TYR A 117 -13.54 5.98 -5.17
N TYR A 118 -12.46 6.72 -5.40
CA TYR A 118 -11.17 6.12 -5.75
C TYR A 118 -10.57 5.32 -4.60
N SER A 119 -10.64 5.81 -3.36
CA SER A 119 -10.15 5.08 -2.19
C SER A 119 -10.80 3.69 -2.07
N GLN A 120 -12.11 3.58 -2.33
CA GLN A 120 -12.81 2.29 -2.33
C GLN A 120 -12.39 1.38 -3.48
N VAL A 121 -12.24 1.91 -4.69
CA VAL A 121 -11.76 1.15 -5.85
C VAL A 121 -10.33 0.64 -5.61
N LEU A 122 -9.44 1.50 -5.14
CA LEU A 122 -8.05 1.15 -4.86
C LEU A 122 -7.93 0.13 -3.73
N THR A 123 -8.76 0.25 -2.69
CA THR A 123 -8.83 -0.76 -1.61
C THR A 123 -9.26 -2.12 -2.16
N TYR A 124 -10.23 -2.15 -3.07
CA TYR A 124 -10.67 -3.39 -3.70
C TYR A 124 -9.57 -4.00 -4.59
N LEU A 125 -8.84 -3.15 -5.31
CA LEU A 125 -7.75 -3.55 -6.20
C LEU A 125 -6.41 -3.78 -5.50
N GLN A 126 -6.29 -3.59 -4.18
CA GLN A 126 -4.98 -3.50 -3.51
C GLN A 126 -4.02 -4.66 -3.83
N TRP A 127 -4.58 -5.85 -4.08
CA TRP A 127 -3.84 -7.06 -4.44
C TRP A 127 -3.48 -7.14 -5.93
N ASP A 128 -4.28 -6.53 -6.80
CA ASP A 128 -4.17 -6.57 -8.26
C ASP A 128 -3.45 -5.35 -8.85
N LEU A 129 -3.33 -4.25 -8.10
CA LEU A 129 -2.72 -3.01 -8.58
C LEU A 129 -1.31 -3.22 -9.19
N GLY A 130 -0.53 -4.14 -8.65
CA GLY A 130 0.83 -4.43 -9.11
C GLY A 130 0.92 -5.29 -10.38
N THR A 131 -0.19 -5.80 -10.90
CA THR A 131 -0.28 -6.60 -12.13
C THR A 131 -1.05 -5.88 -13.25
N MET A 132 -1.71 -4.76 -12.94
CA MET A 132 -2.40 -3.95 -13.92
C MET A 132 -1.42 -3.23 -14.85
N GLU A 133 -1.74 -3.22 -16.15
CA GLU A 133 -0.97 -2.46 -17.13
C GLU A 133 -1.27 -0.96 -17.02
N CYS A 134 -0.24 -0.15 -17.29
CA CYS A 134 -0.39 1.28 -17.46
C CYS A 134 -0.31 1.63 -18.95
N THR A 135 -1.38 2.19 -19.48
CA THR A 135 -1.46 2.62 -20.89
C THR A 135 -1.82 4.10 -20.98
N ASP A 136 -1.37 4.75 -22.07
CA ASP A 136 -1.78 6.12 -22.36
C ASP A 136 -3.26 6.17 -22.71
N MET A 137 -4.02 7.05 -22.06
CA MET A 137 -5.43 7.28 -22.33
C MET A 137 -5.61 8.36 -23.39
N GLU A 138 -6.67 8.28 -24.19
CA GLU A 138 -6.87 9.16 -25.34
C GLU A 138 -6.99 10.63 -24.93
N GLY A 139 -5.96 11.44 -25.19
CA GLY A 139 -5.95 12.87 -24.83
C GLY A 139 -5.73 13.14 -23.33
N PHE A 140 -5.18 12.17 -22.60
CA PHE A 140 -4.62 12.36 -21.27
C PHE A 140 -3.53 11.31 -21.04
N SER A 141 -2.27 11.72 -21.19
CA SER A 141 -1.11 10.81 -21.12
C SER A 141 -0.62 10.59 -19.69
N LEU A 142 0.15 9.52 -19.50
CA LEU A 142 0.84 9.27 -18.23
C LEU A 142 1.82 10.40 -17.88
N GLU A 143 2.48 10.99 -18.86
CA GLU A 143 3.43 12.08 -18.64
C GLU A 143 2.73 13.33 -18.12
N GLU A 144 1.61 13.73 -18.73
CA GLU A 144 0.79 14.85 -18.23
C GLU A 144 0.27 14.59 -16.81
N ALA A 145 -0.03 13.33 -16.47
CA ALA A 145 -0.43 12.95 -15.12
C ALA A 145 0.72 13.07 -14.11
N ARG A 146 1.93 12.66 -14.50
CA ARG A 146 3.15 12.80 -13.68
C ARG A 146 3.51 14.27 -13.46
N GLU A 147 3.50 15.10 -14.49
CA GLU A 147 3.76 16.53 -14.36
C GLU A 147 2.85 17.21 -13.32
N LYS A 148 1.57 16.83 -13.28
CA LYS A 148 0.62 17.33 -12.27
C LYS A 148 0.92 16.81 -10.87
N ALA A 149 1.26 15.53 -10.73
CA ALA A 149 1.63 14.94 -9.45
C ALA A 149 2.92 15.58 -8.91
N ASP A 150 3.95 15.69 -9.74
CA ASP A 150 5.25 16.25 -9.40
C ASP A 150 5.14 17.73 -9.02
N ALA A 151 4.29 18.50 -9.70
CA ALA A 151 4.02 19.88 -9.32
C ALA A 151 3.43 20.01 -7.91
N LEU A 152 2.53 19.09 -7.51
CA LEU A 152 1.98 19.08 -6.15
C LEU A 152 3.03 18.61 -5.12
N ILE A 153 3.78 17.55 -5.45
CA ILE A 153 4.86 17.02 -4.59
C ILE A 153 5.92 18.11 -4.32
N ALA A 154 6.27 18.90 -5.33
CA ALA A 154 7.21 20.01 -5.20
C ALA A 154 6.67 21.12 -4.27
N VAL A 155 5.36 21.40 -4.29
CA VAL A 155 4.74 22.35 -3.34
C VAL A 155 4.78 21.83 -1.91
N LEU A 156 4.69 20.51 -1.74
CA LEU A 156 4.73 19.83 -0.44
C LEU A 156 6.17 19.61 0.05
N ASP A 157 7.19 19.97 -0.72
CA ASP A 157 8.61 19.89 -0.34
C ASP A 157 9.00 18.48 0.13
N ILE A 158 8.57 17.45 -0.62
CA ILE A 158 8.89 16.05 -0.32
C ILE A 158 10.02 15.59 -1.25
N ASP A 159 11.19 15.37 -0.66
CA ASP A 159 12.41 14.99 -1.36
C ASP A 159 12.63 13.47 -1.41
N ASP A 160 13.62 13.06 -2.21
CA ASP A 160 14.11 11.69 -2.35
C ASP A 160 13.05 10.66 -2.80
N LEU A 161 12.03 11.12 -3.52
CA LEU A 161 10.98 10.28 -4.09
C LEU A 161 11.37 9.72 -5.46
N GLU A 162 11.13 8.43 -5.65
CA GLU A 162 11.13 7.79 -6.97
C GLU A 162 9.73 7.27 -7.33
N PRO A 163 9.32 7.36 -8.61
CA PRO A 163 8.12 6.69 -9.08
C PRO A 163 8.16 5.19 -8.80
N ASP A 164 7.06 4.65 -8.28
CA ASP A 164 6.94 3.25 -7.92
C ASP A 164 5.96 2.49 -8.80
N LEU A 165 4.67 2.78 -8.66
CA LEU A 165 3.60 2.19 -9.44
C LEU A 165 2.85 3.27 -10.23
N ALA A 166 2.51 2.94 -11.47
CA ALA A 166 1.56 3.69 -12.27
C ALA A 166 0.50 2.72 -12.80
N VAL A 167 -0.78 3.08 -12.67
CA VAL A 167 -1.92 2.31 -13.19
C VAL A 167 -2.85 3.26 -13.92
N SER A 168 -3.22 2.92 -15.15
CA SER A 168 -4.30 3.62 -15.87
C SER A 168 -5.65 3.06 -15.41
N LEU A 169 -6.52 3.95 -14.94
CA LEU A 169 -7.89 3.66 -14.54
C LEU A 169 -8.82 4.30 -15.57
N SER A 170 -8.98 3.63 -16.72
CA SER A 170 -9.87 4.07 -17.79
C SER A 170 -11.33 3.97 -17.36
N HIS A 171 -12.22 4.69 -18.06
CA HIS A 171 -13.66 4.51 -17.84
C HIS A 171 -14.11 3.04 -17.99
N GLU A 172 -13.54 2.29 -18.93
CA GLU A 172 -13.88 0.88 -19.15
C GLU A 172 -13.46 0.02 -17.95
N ASP A 173 -12.23 0.21 -17.45
CA ASP A 173 -11.72 -0.49 -16.27
C ASP A 173 -12.56 -0.19 -15.04
N LEU A 174 -12.80 1.10 -14.75
CA LEU A 174 -13.60 1.53 -13.61
C LEU A 174 -15.04 1.00 -13.71
N SER A 175 -15.62 0.96 -14.90
CA SER A 175 -16.97 0.40 -15.12
C SER A 175 -17.01 -1.10 -14.84
N ARG A 176 -15.99 -1.85 -15.29
CA ARG A 176 -15.86 -3.28 -15.05
C ARG A 176 -15.65 -3.57 -13.56
N ILE A 177 -14.66 -2.93 -12.94
CA ILE A 177 -14.30 -3.11 -11.52
C ILE A 177 -15.50 -2.78 -10.63
N THR A 178 -16.15 -1.63 -10.84
CA THR A 178 -17.31 -1.26 -10.02
C THR A 178 -18.50 -2.21 -10.23
N LYS A 179 -18.63 -2.84 -11.41
CA LYS A 179 -19.63 -3.88 -11.64
C LYS A 179 -19.30 -5.14 -10.84
N GLU A 180 -18.06 -5.61 -10.89
CA GLU A 180 -17.60 -6.76 -10.09
C GLU A 180 -17.79 -6.51 -8.59
N MET A 181 -17.43 -5.33 -8.10
CA MET A 181 -17.68 -4.92 -6.72
C MET A 181 -19.18 -4.94 -6.38
N ARG A 182 -20.06 -4.42 -7.24
CA ARG A 182 -21.53 -4.49 -7.03
C ARG A 182 -22.03 -5.91 -6.91
N GLU A 183 -21.54 -6.81 -7.76
CA GLU A 183 -21.92 -8.22 -7.75
C GLU A 183 -21.42 -8.92 -6.49
N ALA A 184 -20.17 -8.67 -6.08
CA ALA A 184 -19.56 -9.22 -4.88
C ALA A 184 -20.24 -8.74 -3.58
N PHE A 185 -20.68 -7.48 -3.53
CA PHE A 185 -21.28 -6.85 -2.35
C PHE A 185 -22.80 -6.62 -2.47
N ALA A 186 -23.48 -7.40 -3.33
CA ALA A 186 -24.91 -7.28 -3.54
C ALA A 186 -25.70 -7.50 -2.23
N GLY A 187 -26.46 -6.48 -1.80
CA GLY A 187 -27.24 -6.51 -0.56
C GLY A 187 -26.63 -5.76 0.63
N GLU A 188 -25.39 -5.27 0.52
CA GLU A 188 -24.74 -4.48 1.56
C GLU A 188 -25.22 -3.01 1.56
N PRO A 189 -25.71 -2.46 2.69
CA PRO A 189 -26.35 -1.14 2.74
C PRO A 189 -25.40 0.05 2.54
N LYS A 190 -24.08 -0.19 2.46
CA LYS A 190 -23.04 0.85 2.38
C LYS A 190 -22.44 1.05 0.99
N VAL A 191 -22.89 0.29 0.00
CA VAL A 191 -22.41 0.30 -1.38
C VAL A 191 -23.07 1.42 -2.21
N LYS A 192 -23.00 2.67 -1.74
CA LYS A 192 -23.65 3.82 -2.43
C LYS A 192 -22.76 4.54 -3.46
N TYR A 193 -21.53 4.08 -3.59
CA TYR A 193 -20.43 4.83 -4.22
C TYR A 193 -20.06 4.28 -5.62
N PHE A 194 -20.54 3.09 -5.98
CA PHE A 194 -20.16 2.40 -7.23
C PHE A 194 -20.84 2.94 -8.50
N ASP A 195 -21.90 3.76 -8.34
CA ASP A 195 -22.63 4.37 -9.47
C ASP A 195 -22.15 5.79 -9.81
N SER A 196 -21.08 6.26 -9.16
CA SER A 196 -20.64 7.65 -9.23
C SER A 196 -19.58 7.92 -10.30
N PHE A 197 -19.06 6.88 -10.95
CA PHE A 197 -18.14 7.06 -12.06
C PHE A 197 -18.91 7.36 -13.35
N THR A 198 -18.85 8.61 -13.82
CA THR A 198 -19.45 9.02 -15.10
C THR A 198 -18.58 8.58 -16.28
N LYS A 199 -19.11 8.73 -17.51
CA LYS A 199 -18.47 8.26 -18.75
C LYS A 199 -17.16 8.96 -19.12
N ASP A 200 -16.86 10.07 -18.46
CA ASP A 200 -15.71 10.93 -18.80
C ASP A 200 -14.59 10.85 -17.75
N ILE A 201 -14.57 9.80 -16.94
CA ILE A 201 -13.62 9.67 -15.84
C ILE A 201 -12.49 8.73 -16.23
N ASP A 202 -11.41 9.34 -16.71
CA ASP A 202 -10.10 8.73 -16.88
C ASP A 202 -9.17 9.22 -15.77
N ALA A 203 -8.45 8.30 -15.13
CA ALA A 203 -7.48 8.65 -14.10
C ALA A 203 -6.21 7.82 -14.17
N TYR A 204 -5.12 8.36 -13.64
CA TYR A 204 -3.93 7.61 -13.30
C TYR A 204 -3.81 7.51 -11.79
N TYR A 205 -3.60 6.29 -11.29
CA TYR A 205 -3.11 6.07 -9.93
C TYR A 205 -1.59 5.99 -9.98
N LEU A 206 -0.92 6.92 -9.32
CA LEU A 206 0.53 7.01 -9.26
C LEU A 206 0.98 6.90 -7.81
N THR A 207 2.06 6.18 -7.57
CA THR A 207 2.68 6.11 -6.25
C THR A 207 4.16 6.45 -6.34
N TYR A 208 4.68 7.01 -5.25
CA TYR A 208 6.08 7.38 -5.11
C TYR A 208 6.58 6.88 -3.76
N ARG A 209 7.82 6.41 -3.75
CA ARG A 209 8.50 5.88 -2.56
C ARG A 209 9.77 6.65 -2.32
N GLN A 210 10.07 6.92 -1.06
CA GLN A 210 11.37 7.47 -0.71
C GLN A 210 12.46 6.40 -0.85
N VAL A 211 13.64 6.85 -1.24
CA VAL A 211 14.78 5.98 -1.54
C VAL A 211 15.92 6.27 -0.57
N LEU A 212 16.36 5.22 0.13
CA LEU A 212 17.48 5.29 1.06
C LEU A 212 18.67 4.56 0.44
N ASN A 213 19.73 5.31 0.12
CA ASN A 213 20.95 4.77 -0.51
C ASN A 213 20.70 3.96 -1.79
N GLY A 214 19.78 4.44 -2.63
CA GLY A 214 19.41 3.80 -3.90
C GLY A 214 18.48 2.59 -3.75
N ILE A 215 17.90 2.37 -2.57
CA ILE A 215 16.97 1.27 -2.29
C ILE A 215 15.63 1.85 -1.82
N LYS A 216 14.55 1.50 -2.52
CA LYS A 216 13.18 1.90 -2.18
C LYS A 216 12.71 1.32 -0.85
N THR A 217 11.82 2.04 -0.19
CA THR A 217 11.11 1.56 1.00
C THR A 217 10.05 0.52 0.62
N ALA A 218 9.78 -0.45 1.50
CA ALA A 218 8.67 -1.40 1.41
C ALA A 218 7.46 -0.89 2.23
N GLY A 219 6.31 -1.55 2.11
CA GLY A 219 5.08 -1.14 2.81
C GLY A 219 4.27 -0.12 2.01
N MET A 220 3.49 0.70 2.72
CA MET A 220 2.71 1.78 2.09
C MET A 220 3.63 2.82 1.42
N PRO A 221 3.32 3.26 0.19
CA PRO A 221 4.08 4.33 -0.47
C PRO A 221 3.92 5.65 0.28
N GLN A 222 4.97 6.50 0.22
CA GLN A 222 4.96 7.79 0.90
C GLN A 222 3.98 8.78 0.27
N VAL A 223 3.81 8.68 -1.05
CA VAL A 223 2.83 9.46 -1.81
C VAL A 223 2.04 8.51 -2.68
N ALA A 224 0.71 8.58 -2.60
CA ALA A 224 -0.20 7.96 -3.54
C ALA A 224 -1.16 9.03 -4.07
N VAL A 225 -1.32 9.13 -5.38
CA VAL A 225 -2.09 10.20 -6.01
C VAL A 225 -2.95 9.66 -7.14
N VAL A 226 -4.19 10.10 -7.20
CA VAL A 226 -5.09 9.88 -8.32
C VAL A 226 -5.22 11.16 -9.10
N VAL A 227 -4.72 11.15 -10.33
CA VAL A 227 -4.68 12.30 -11.22
C VAL A 227 -5.69 12.10 -12.35
N THR A 228 -6.52 13.12 -12.58
CA THR A 228 -7.50 13.19 -13.68
C THR A 228 -7.14 14.31 -14.65
N ARG A 229 -7.86 14.39 -15.77
CA ARG A 229 -7.75 15.53 -16.71
C ARG A 229 -7.96 16.88 -16.03
N ASP A 230 -8.86 16.94 -15.04
CA ASP A 230 -9.23 18.18 -14.37
C ASP A 230 -8.33 18.53 -13.18
N GLY A 231 -7.43 17.62 -12.78
CA GLY A 231 -6.53 17.83 -11.65
C GLY A 231 -6.46 16.63 -10.71
N ILE A 232 -6.12 16.89 -9.46
CA ILE A 232 -5.93 15.86 -8.42
C ILE A 232 -7.27 15.48 -7.82
N ALA A 233 -7.69 14.22 -8.02
CA ALA A 233 -8.92 13.70 -7.43
C ALA A 233 -8.68 13.14 -6.02
N SER A 234 -7.49 12.60 -5.76
CA SER A 234 -7.06 12.10 -4.46
C SER A 234 -5.54 12.25 -4.32
N LEU A 235 -5.09 12.58 -3.12
CA LEU A 235 -3.72 12.52 -2.65
C LEU A 235 -3.76 11.87 -1.28
N GLU A 236 -2.90 10.91 -1.05
CA GLU A 236 -2.65 10.28 0.25
C GLU A 236 -1.15 10.37 0.53
N LEU A 237 -0.79 10.92 1.70
CA LEU A 237 0.55 10.94 2.22
C LEU A 237 0.61 10.03 3.44
N SER A 238 1.67 9.22 3.52
CA SER A 238 1.87 8.30 4.64
C SER A 238 3.35 8.22 5.00
N CYS A 239 3.69 8.43 6.28
CA CYS A 239 5.02 8.17 6.84
C CYS A 239 6.17 8.75 5.97
N VAL A 240 6.03 10.02 5.55
CA VAL A 240 7.08 10.73 4.81
C VAL A 240 8.29 10.93 5.72
N ILE A 241 9.44 10.40 5.34
CA ILE A 241 10.72 10.57 6.02
C ILE A 241 11.17 12.03 5.89
N ASP A 242 11.38 12.67 7.03
CA ASP A 242 11.88 14.05 7.14
C ASP A 242 13.40 14.09 7.37
N ARG A 243 13.91 13.13 8.17
CA ARG A 243 15.34 13.03 8.48
C ARG A 243 15.75 11.58 8.60
N VAL A 244 17.00 11.34 8.20
CA VAL A 244 17.69 10.07 8.34
C VAL A 244 18.83 10.27 9.33
N ASN A 245 18.73 9.64 10.48
CA ASN A 245 19.72 9.63 11.55
C ASN A 245 20.54 8.32 11.49
N GLU A 246 21.69 8.35 12.16
CA GLU A 246 22.59 7.22 12.47
C GLU A 246 22.57 6.04 11.47
N THR A 247 23.50 6.05 10.53
CA THR A 247 23.70 4.93 9.60
C THR A 247 24.64 3.90 10.21
N THR A 248 24.16 2.68 10.47
CA THR A 248 25.05 1.57 10.85
C THR A 248 25.26 0.66 9.63
N PRO A 249 26.49 0.56 9.08
CA PRO A 249 26.75 -0.37 7.98
C PRO A 249 26.55 -1.81 8.45
N LEU A 250 25.90 -2.62 7.61
CA LEU A 250 25.73 -4.02 7.92
C LEU A 250 27.04 -4.78 7.74
N THR A 251 27.53 -5.37 8.84
CA THR A 251 28.74 -6.19 8.86
C THR A 251 28.46 -7.67 8.62
N LYS A 252 27.23 -8.12 8.87
CA LYS A 252 26.75 -9.47 8.57
C LYS A 252 25.44 -9.35 7.81
N THR A 253 25.32 -10.10 6.73
CA THR A 253 24.17 -10.08 5.85
C THR A 253 23.69 -11.51 5.63
N LEU A 254 22.42 -11.76 5.88
CA LEU A 254 21.71 -12.92 5.32
C LEU A 254 21.88 -12.87 3.80
N SER A 255 22.47 -13.91 3.22
CA SER A 255 22.57 -14.04 1.77
C SER A 255 21.18 -14.27 1.15
N ARG A 256 21.06 -13.98 -0.15
CA ARG A 256 19.85 -14.26 -0.92
C ARG A 256 19.45 -15.73 -0.85
N GLU A 257 20.42 -16.63 -0.93
CA GLU A 257 20.19 -18.08 -0.87
C GLU A 257 19.64 -18.49 0.50
N GLU A 258 20.19 -17.96 1.58
CA GLU A 258 19.67 -18.19 2.94
C GLU A 258 18.25 -17.60 3.09
N ALA A 259 17.99 -16.42 2.55
CA ALA A 259 16.66 -15.81 2.57
C ALA A 259 15.64 -16.62 1.75
N THR A 260 16.04 -17.17 0.61
CA THR A 260 15.19 -18.03 -0.22
C THR A 260 14.88 -19.34 0.50
N GLU A 261 15.86 -19.92 1.20
CA GLU A 261 15.64 -21.12 2.02
C GLU A 261 14.69 -20.83 3.19
N LEU A 262 14.80 -19.66 3.84
CA LEU A 262 13.84 -19.23 4.86
C LEU A 262 12.43 -19.07 4.28
N CYS A 263 12.31 -18.43 3.12
CA CYS A 263 11.05 -18.23 2.42
C CYS A 263 10.37 -19.55 2.03
N SER A 264 11.11 -20.44 1.36
CA SER A 264 10.64 -21.79 1.04
C SER A 264 10.29 -22.60 2.30
N GLY A 265 11.11 -22.47 3.35
CA GLY A 265 10.89 -23.07 4.67
C GLY A 265 9.58 -22.63 5.32
N LYS A 266 9.26 -21.33 5.28
CA LYS A 266 8.00 -20.76 5.78
C LYS A 266 6.80 -21.43 5.12
N TYR A 267 6.74 -21.43 3.78
CA TYR A 267 5.64 -22.04 3.06
C TYR A 267 5.56 -23.56 3.26
N ARG A 268 6.71 -24.26 3.33
CA ARG A 268 6.73 -25.70 3.70
C ARG A 268 6.12 -25.92 5.07
N ASN A 269 6.39 -25.04 6.02
CA ASN A 269 5.87 -25.13 7.39
C ASN A 269 4.38 -24.80 7.49
N GLU A 270 3.92 -23.79 6.77
CA GLU A 270 2.52 -23.36 6.71
C GLU A 270 1.62 -24.46 6.14
N PHE A 271 2.11 -25.20 5.14
CA PHE A 271 1.35 -26.21 4.42
C PHE A 271 1.77 -27.66 4.72
N LYS A 272 2.28 -27.93 5.93
CA LYS A 272 2.73 -29.28 6.36
C LYS A 272 1.66 -30.37 6.26
N SER A 273 0.39 -30.02 6.29
CA SER A 273 -0.73 -30.95 6.33
C SER A 273 -1.81 -30.57 5.33
N LEU A 274 -1.46 -30.53 4.06
CA LEU A 274 -2.43 -30.36 2.98
C LEU A 274 -3.25 -31.65 2.77
N PRO A 275 -4.55 -31.55 2.49
CA PRO A 275 -5.33 -32.68 1.98
C PRO A 275 -4.67 -33.30 0.74
N GLU A 276 -4.86 -34.61 0.52
CA GLU A 276 -4.24 -35.33 -0.61
C GLU A 276 -4.60 -34.75 -1.98
N ASN A 277 -5.80 -34.17 -2.11
CA ASN A 277 -6.29 -33.58 -3.35
C ASN A 277 -5.88 -32.10 -3.53
N MET A 278 -5.13 -31.54 -2.59
CA MET A 278 -4.68 -30.15 -2.65
C MET A 278 -3.22 -30.06 -3.13
N ARG A 279 -2.99 -29.16 -4.08
CA ARG A 279 -1.64 -28.73 -4.49
C ARG A 279 -1.51 -27.23 -4.32
N ILE A 280 -0.37 -26.78 -3.81
CA ILE A 280 -0.02 -25.36 -3.74
C ILE A 280 1.28 -25.15 -4.51
N THR A 281 1.29 -24.21 -5.43
CA THR A 281 2.49 -23.79 -6.16
C THR A 281 2.78 -22.34 -5.80
N ASN A 282 3.99 -22.06 -5.35
CA ASN A 282 4.48 -20.72 -5.06
C ASN A 282 5.53 -20.36 -6.13
N GLU A 283 5.21 -19.42 -6.99
CA GLU A 283 6.09 -18.93 -8.06
C GLU A 283 6.60 -17.54 -7.68
N ILE A 284 7.90 -17.42 -7.42
CA ILE A 284 8.55 -16.14 -7.14
C ILE A 284 8.99 -15.50 -8.45
N ALA A 285 8.42 -14.33 -8.74
CA ALA A 285 8.71 -13.56 -9.94
C ALA A 285 9.90 -12.60 -9.74
N GLU A 286 10.10 -12.09 -8.52
CA GLU A 286 11.15 -11.12 -8.22
C GLU A 286 11.72 -11.36 -6.82
N ILE A 287 13.05 -11.23 -6.69
CA ILE A 287 13.77 -11.13 -5.43
C ILE A 287 14.60 -9.85 -5.47
N SER A 288 14.28 -8.91 -4.59
CA SER A 288 14.94 -7.61 -4.53
C SER A 288 15.29 -7.22 -3.09
N VAL A 289 15.97 -6.09 -2.90
CA VAL A 289 16.19 -5.49 -1.58
C VAL A 289 15.28 -4.29 -1.42
N ALA A 290 14.64 -4.18 -0.25
CA ALA A 290 13.82 -3.03 0.12
C ALA A 290 14.07 -2.64 1.58
N HIS A 291 13.84 -1.38 1.93
CA HIS A 291 13.90 -0.91 3.31
C HIS A 291 12.55 -1.03 3.99
N PHE A 292 12.46 -1.79 5.09
CA PHE A 292 11.24 -1.92 5.88
C PHE A 292 11.37 -1.13 7.18
N PHE A 293 10.22 -0.64 7.67
CA PHE A 293 10.12 0.20 8.87
C PHE A 293 9.63 -0.62 10.07
N GLU A 294 10.27 -0.45 11.21
CA GLU A 294 9.83 -0.92 12.50
C GLU A 294 9.61 0.30 13.39
N PHE A 295 8.34 0.56 13.69
CA PHE A 295 7.93 1.71 14.48
C PHE A 295 8.27 1.46 15.94
N ASP A 296 9.01 2.39 16.55
CA ASP A 296 9.23 2.36 17.99
C ASP A 296 7.95 2.84 18.69
N GLU A 297 7.41 2.00 19.58
CA GLU A 297 6.27 2.36 20.45
C GLU A 297 6.69 3.29 21.60
N ASP A 298 7.93 3.80 21.58
CA ASP A 298 8.49 4.66 22.61
C ASP A 298 7.81 6.03 22.53
N GLY A 299 6.72 6.19 23.30
CA GLY A 299 5.77 7.31 23.39
C GLY A 299 6.36 8.71 23.52
N THR A 300 7.16 9.11 22.54
CA THR A 300 7.75 10.40 22.31
C THR A 300 6.90 11.15 21.29
N ASP A 301 6.89 12.49 21.37
CA ASP A 301 6.14 13.36 20.45
C ASP A 301 6.73 13.37 19.01
N GLU A 302 7.81 12.63 18.78
CA GLU A 302 8.47 12.52 17.50
C GLU A 302 8.24 11.13 16.91
N TYR A 303 7.76 11.11 15.67
CA TYR A 303 7.49 9.89 14.93
C TYR A 303 8.80 9.30 14.44
N HIS A 304 9.38 8.34 15.17
CA HIS A 304 10.61 7.66 14.76
C HIS A 304 10.34 6.22 14.33
N ALA A 305 11.20 5.69 13.47
CA ALA A 305 11.23 4.27 13.15
C ALA A 305 12.67 3.81 12.88
N GLY A 306 12.97 2.59 13.32
CA GLY A 306 14.11 1.85 12.82
C GLY A 306 13.82 1.39 11.39
N VAL A 307 14.80 1.55 10.50
CA VAL A 307 14.70 1.14 9.10
C VAL A 307 15.82 0.17 8.79
N PHE A 308 15.45 -1.00 8.28
CA PHE A 308 16.40 -2.05 7.96
C PHE A 308 16.18 -2.58 6.55
N PRO A 309 17.25 -3.04 5.90
CA PRO A 309 17.14 -3.64 4.59
C PRO A 309 16.65 -5.08 4.73
N CYS A 310 15.75 -5.46 3.84
CA CYS A 310 15.10 -6.75 3.74
C CYS A 310 15.30 -7.33 2.35
N TRP A 311 15.42 -8.66 2.27
CA TRP A 311 15.11 -9.37 1.04
C TRP A 311 13.60 -9.35 0.84
N PHE A 312 13.16 -8.82 -0.29
CA PHE A 312 11.77 -8.75 -0.70
C PHE A 312 11.49 -9.80 -1.77
N PHE A 313 10.50 -10.63 -1.52
CA PHE A 313 10.04 -11.69 -2.42
C PHE A 313 8.66 -11.31 -2.94
N LYS A 314 8.56 -11.12 -4.25
CA LYS A 314 7.31 -10.86 -4.95
C LYS A 314 6.98 -12.03 -5.86
N GLY A 315 5.75 -12.51 -5.80
CA GLY A 315 5.31 -13.66 -6.59
C GLY A 315 3.83 -13.96 -6.42
N GLU A 316 3.45 -15.19 -6.75
CA GLU A 316 2.08 -15.67 -6.68
C GLU A 316 2.04 -17.06 -6.03
N GLN A 317 1.00 -17.29 -5.24
CA GLN A 317 0.62 -18.58 -4.70
C GLN A 317 -0.66 -19.04 -5.39
N THR A 318 -0.57 -20.14 -6.13
CA THR A 318 -1.73 -20.77 -6.78
C THR A 318 -2.13 -22.02 -6.02
N ARG A 319 -3.42 -22.15 -5.73
CA ARG A 319 -4.03 -23.28 -5.02
C ARG A 319 -4.87 -24.11 -6.00
N PHE A 320 -4.69 -25.42 -5.95
CA PHE A 320 -5.42 -26.38 -6.78
C PHE A 320 -6.15 -27.41 -5.90
N ALA A 321 -7.36 -27.78 -6.31
CA ALA A 321 -8.09 -28.95 -5.81
C ALA A 321 -8.41 -29.90 -6.97
N ASP A 322 -7.97 -31.15 -6.90
CA ASP A 322 -8.21 -32.16 -7.96
C ASP A 322 -7.78 -31.64 -9.36
N GLU A 323 -6.64 -30.95 -9.43
CA GLU A 323 -6.07 -30.26 -10.61
C GLU A 323 -6.80 -28.96 -11.05
N ALA A 324 -7.96 -28.63 -10.49
CA ALA A 324 -8.62 -27.37 -10.78
C ALA A 324 -8.01 -26.23 -9.95
N GLU A 325 -7.66 -25.12 -10.58
CA GLU A 325 -7.30 -23.89 -9.87
C GLU A 325 -8.50 -23.37 -9.09
N ILE A 326 -8.30 -23.15 -7.78
CA ILE A 326 -9.34 -22.68 -6.87
C ILE A 326 -9.02 -21.31 -6.26
N GLY A 327 -7.81 -20.79 -6.50
CA GLY A 327 -7.45 -19.43 -6.10
C GLY A 327 -5.99 -19.10 -6.36
N VAL A 328 -5.74 -17.81 -6.56
CA VAL A 328 -4.42 -17.21 -6.63
C VAL A 328 -4.33 -16.15 -5.55
N SER A 329 -3.17 -16.01 -4.91
CA SER A 329 -2.92 -14.98 -3.91
C SER A 329 -1.51 -14.42 -4.08
N PRO A 330 -1.29 -13.12 -3.92
CA PRO A 330 0.03 -12.54 -4.07
C PRO A 330 0.97 -12.97 -2.94
N ILE A 331 2.24 -13.13 -3.28
CA ILE A 331 3.35 -13.30 -2.34
C ILE A 331 4.07 -11.95 -2.23
N ARG A 332 4.21 -11.45 -1.01
CA ARG A 332 4.97 -10.24 -0.67
C ARG A 332 5.66 -10.44 0.68
N ASP A 333 6.69 -11.27 0.69
CA ASP A 333 7.41 -11.60 1.92
C ASP A 333 8.68 -10.76 2.06
N LEU A 334 8.95 -10.29 3.27
CA LEU A 334 10.17 -9.55 3.62
C LEU A 334 10.97 -10.35 4.65
N TYR A 335 12.28 -10.49 4.43
CA TYR A 335 13.20 -11.10 5.40
C TYR A 335 14.31 -10.11 5.73
N ARG A 336 14.35 -9.66 6.99
CA ARG A 336 15.35 -8.71 7.47
C ARG A 336 16.75 -9.27 7.30
N ILE A 337 17.59 -8.55 6.56
CA ILE A 337 18.93 -9.01 6.19
C ILE A 337 19.85 -9.24 7.40
N PRO A 338 19.82 -8.41 8.47
CA PRO A 338 20.62 -8.67 9.66
C PRO A 338 20.44 -10.03 10.34
N ASP A 339 19.21 -10.55 10.43
CA ASP A 339 18.89 -11.69 11.31
C ASP A 339 17.85 -12.69 10.77
N GLY A 340 17.27 -12.43 9.60
CA GLY A 340 16.28 -13.28 8.95
C GLY A 340 14.88 -13.22 9.55
N HIS A 341 14.57 -12.21 10.39
CA HIS A 341 13.20 -12.01 10.86
C HIS A 341 12.25 -11.78 9.67
N TRP A 342 11.10 -12.46 9.68
CA TRP A 342 10.11 -12.38 8.62
C TRP A 342 9.06 -11.31 8.92
N PHE A 343 8.72 -10.53 7.90
CA PHE A 343 7.65 -9.54 7.90
C PHE A 343 6.76 -9.77 6.67
N TYR A 344 5.49 -9.38 6.78
CA TYR A 344 4.61 -9.28 5.62
C TYR A 344 4.82 -7.91 4.97
N GLY A 345 5.14 -7.88 3.68
CA GLY A 345 5.30 -6.65 2.92
C GLY A 345 3.96 -6.24 2.31
N ASP A 346 3.14 -5.50 3.05
CA ASP A 346 1.93 -4.90 2.47
C ASP A 346 2.25 -3.95 1.30
#